data_AF-A0A1F6DDI7-F1
#
_entry.id   AF-A0A1F6DDI7-F1
#
_cell.length_a   1.000
_cell.length_b   1.000
_cell.length_c   1.000
_cell.angle_alpha   90.00
_cell.angle_beta   90.00
_cell.angle_gamma   90.00
#
_symmetry.space_group_name_H-M   'P 1'
#
loop_
_entity.id
_entity.type
_entity.pdbx_description
1 polymer ?
#
loop_
_entity_poly.entity_id
_entity_poly.type
_entity_poly.pdbx_seq_one_letter_code
_entity_poly.pdbx_strand_id
1 'polypeptide(L)'
;MVSFVRKYIFAILIVLNTVLLGVQTMVQDKPVFSGFGTGVEALAAGDFNAYYFGGKLFLHNESLYDVSSQSIVFPNVVLSESKFPRTQKVWNWINRSVYGATVPEVTVPSVNIFVYPPLMAVLFVPISMLPFVDAYILTSIFSLTVFAFAVYMLSAKLPRRRMFLIFAVVAFLTSFIFAVHLHRGQTDMLIASLVIFGYLALQQRKSNVAGVLIGVASLLKLTPIVLVPYLMFRDRRAFWFASGTLGACLFLIPADIWFAFLERITSFATSFSSGTASNGLFGLMYNSFTENFVSYAAAKNIYAVVSFVLLCGVAAALFPVRKKTEQTLLIFAVLTVLMMLLPGVSWVYNGVYVLIVFAAYWSIRFHTLVSAWVYFVYDIFAYLILSSYLLLSYARDYPVYHMFALRPLFLLCFLGLFLYVMRKEFFSRIGRKIFTFGIQKFLAHRRRFSKFAFVGAVGVITNLFIFSILHQTLLLDVNSSAVLAFFGAVTQNYLINHSWTFSFQEIENHTLKGYGKYVFANLLGLGVNLLVLNVIVRMGFLPLAGQVLGVGAGMVCNYVTASKFVFRRT
;
A
#
# COMPACT_ATOMS: atom_id res chain seq x y z
N MET A 1 -18.49 -15.50 -23.02
CA MET A 1 -17.07 -15.10 -23.20
C MET A 1 -16.88 -14.16 -24.40
N VAL A 2 -17.38 -14.48 -25.61
CA VAL A 2 -17.27 -13.63 -26.82
C VAL A 2 -17.93 -12.25 -26.66
N SER A 3 -19.15 -12.18 -26.09
CA SER A 3 -19.84 -10.90 -25.78
C SER A 3 -19.06 -10.01 -24.80
N PHE A 4 -18.36 -10.62 -23.84
CA PHE A 4 -17.54 -9.93 -22.85
C PHE A 4 -16.25 -9.35 -23.48
N VAL A 5 -15.55 -10.15 -24.30
CA VAL A 5 -14.37 -9.70 -25.06
C VAL A 5 -14.73 -8.60 -26.05
N ARG A 6 -15.90 -8.69 -26.71
CA ARG A 6 -16.39 -7.66 -27.64
C ARG A 6 -16.67 -6.33 -26.93
N LYS A 7 -17.30 -6.35 -25.73
CA LYS A 7 -17.48 -5.16 -24.89
C LYS A 7 -16.16 -4.58 -24.39
N TYR A 8 -15.16 -5.43 -24.12
CA TYR A 8 -13.84 -5.01 -23.66
C TYR A 8 -12.99 -4.36 -24.75
N ILE A 9 -12.99 -4.95 -25.96
CA ILE A 9 -12.41 -4.36 -27.15
C ILE A 9 -13.12 -3.03 -27.46
N PHE A 10 -14.45 -2.98 -27.32
CA PHE A 10 -15.22 -1.75 -27.48
C PHE A 10 -14.87 -0.69 -26.41
N ALA A 11 -14.59 -1.06 -25.16
CA ALA A 11 -14.15 -0.15 -24.11
C ALA A 11 -12.72 0.35 -24.33
N ILE A 12 -11.79 -0.50 -24.76
CA ILE A 12 -10.43 -0.11 -25.16
C ILE A 12 -10.49 0.82 -26.37
N LEU A 13 -11.32 0.48 -27.37
CA LEU A 13 -11.58 1.33 -28.51
C LEU A 13 -12.26 2.63 -28.08
N ILE A 14 -13.15 2.66 -27.08
CA ILE A 14 -13.73 3.90 -26.54
C ILE A 14 -12.69 4.72 -25.79
N VAL A 15 -11.79 4.13 -24.99
CA VAL A 15 -10.73 4.86 -24.30
C VAL A 15 -9.72 5.41 -25.30
N LEU A 16 -9.27 4.60 -26.24
CA LEU A 16 -8.44 5.03 -27.36
C LEU A 16 -9.14 6.10 -28.19
N ASN A 17 -10.43 5.93 -28.50
CA ASN A 17 -11.24 6.90 -29.23
C ASN A 17 -11.55 8.13 -28.39
N THR A 18 -11.57 8.08 -27.06
CA THR A 18 -11.74 9.24 -26.17
C THR A 18 -10.47 10.05 -26.09
N VAL A 19 -9.31 9.39 -26.03
CA VAL A 19 -8.00 10.01 -26.16
C VAL A 19 -7.84 10.60 -27.57
N LEU A 20 -8.22 9.87 -28.63
CA LEU A 20 -8.15 10.34 -30.02
C LEU A 20 -9.19 11.43 -30.35
N LEU A 21 -10.42 11.37 -29.83
CA LEU A 21 -11.46 12.40 -30.00
C LEU A 21 -11.13 13.64 -29.20
N GLY A 22 -10.61 13.51 -27.97
CA GLY A 22 -10.11 14.64 -27.19
C GLY A 22 -9.00 15.39 -27.91
N VAL A 23 -8.09 14.65 -28.57
CA VAL A 23 -7.05 15.19 -29.45
C VAL A 23 -7.63 15.80 -30.74
N GLN A 24 -8.59 15.14 -31.41
CA GLN A 24 -9.18 15.64 -32.66
C GLN A 24 -10.00 16.92 -32.48
N THR A 25 -10.71 17.09 -31.35
CA THR A 25 -11.48 18.32 -31.08
C THR A 25 -10.59 19.51 -30.71
N MET A 26 -9.37 19.27 -30.22
CA MET A 26 -8.37 20.33 -29.98
C MET A 26 -7.74 20.86 -31.28
N VAL A 27 -7.81 20.09 -32.37
CA VAL A 27 -7.20 20.43 -33.67
C VAL A 27 -8.15 21.23 -34.58
N GLN A 28 -9.46 21.22 -34.32
CA GLN A 28 -10.45 21.87 -35.22
C GLN A 28 -10.78 23.33 -34.92
N ASP A 29 -10.49 23.84 -33.71
CA ASP A 29 -10.67 25.27 -33.39
C ASP A 29 -9.32 25.99 -33.48
N LYS A 30 -9.15 26.84 -34.51
CA LYS A 30 -7.96 27.70 -34.65
C LYS A 30 -7.86 28.66 -33.44
N PRO A 31 -6.77 28.66 -32.66
CA PRO A 31 -6.61 29.59 -31.56
C PRO A 31 -6.24 30.99 -32.08
N VAL A 32 -7.04 31.99 -31.75
CA VAL A 32 -6.68 33.40 -31.88
C VAL A 32 -5.76 33.74 -30.71
N PHE A 33 -4.51 34.09 -31.02
CA PHE A 33 -3.47 34.47 -30.07
C PHE A 33 -3.64 35.93 -29.60
N SER A 34 -3.82 36.14 -28.30
CA SER A 34 -3.42 37.37 -27.61
C SER A 34 -3.34 37.16 -26.10
N GLY A 35 -2.13 37.26 -25.54
CA GLY A 35 -1.90 37.30 -24.09
C GLY A 35 -1.92 35.95 -23.38
N PHE A 36 -1.07 35.81 -22.37
CA PHE A 36 -0.97 34.65 -21.50
C PHE A 36 -2.36 34.20 -20.98
N GLY A 37 -2.70 32.93 -21.24
CA GLY A 37 -3.77 32.17 -20.58
C GLY A 37 -5.18 32.34 -21.17
N THR A 38 -5.66 31.33 -21.91
CA THR A 38 -7.11 31.16 -22.17
C THR A 38 -7.57 29.69 -22.10
N GLY A 39 -8.10 29.31 -20.94
CA GLY A 39 -9.36 28.56 -20.72
C GLY A 39 -9.59 27.14 -21.27
N VAL A 40 -8.83 26.63 -22.25
CA VAL A 40 -9.11 25.32 -22.89
C VAL A 40 -7.99 24.30 -22.68
N GLU A 41 -6.77 24.75 -22.36
CA GLU A 41 -5.59 23.88 -22.19
C GLU A 41 -5.69 22.92 -21.00
N ALA A 42 -6.57 23.19 -20.03
CA ALA A 42 -6.65 22.45 -18.77
C ALA A 42 -7.48 21.15 -18.83
N LEU A 43 -8.18 20.89 -19.94
CA LEU A 43 -9.35 20.00 -19.90
C LEU A 43 -9.08 18.50 -20.01
N ALA A 44 -7.83 18.03 -19.97
CA ALA A 44 -7.59 16.58 -20.14
C ALA A 44 -6.39 15.96 -19.41
N ALA A 45 -5.45 16.73 -18.85
CA ALA A 45 -4.08 16.22 -18.71
C ALA A 45 -3.54 16.06 -17.27
N GLY A 46 -4.42 15.95 -16.26
CA GLY A 46 -4.06 15.51 -14.91
C GLY A 46 -2.67 15.94 -14.40
N ASP A 47 -1.77 14.98 -14.21
CA ASP A 47 -0.41 15.18 -13.68
C ASP A 47 0.58 15.76 -14.71
N PHE A 48 0.32 15.60 -16.01
CA PHE A 48 1.13 16.16 -17.08
C PHE A 48 1.19 17.69 -17.03
N ASN A 49 0.12 18.33 -16.58
CA ASN A 49 0.10 19.76 -16.28
C ASN A 49 1.28 20.14 -15.37
N ALA A 50 1.49 19.41 -14.29
CA ALA A 50 2.58 19.69 -13.36
C ALA A 50 3.94 19.63 -14.09
N TYR A 51 4.17 18.61 -14.92
CA TYR A 51 5.43 18.47 -15.65
C TYR A 51 5.65 19.58 -16.68
N TYR A 52 4.65 19.83 -17.53
CA TYR A 52 4.71 20.81 -18.61
C TYR A 52 4.95 22.22 -18.07
N PHE A 53 4.15 22.65 -17.10
CA PHE A 53 4.30 23.98 -16.51
C PHE A 53 5.49 24.07 -15.57
N GLY A 54 5.91 22.97 -14.92
CA GLY A 54 7.20 22.90 -14.24
C GLY A 54 8.36 23.22 -15.19
N GLY A 55 8.32 22.67 -16.41
CA GLY A 55 9.27 23.01 -17.48
C GLY A 55 9.23 24.49 -17.87
N LYS A 56 8.04 25.08 -18.04
CA LYS A 56 7.87 26.53 -18.31
C LYS A 56 8.44 27.39 -17.18
N LEU A 57 8.09 27.09 -15.93
CA LEU A 57 8.55 27.83 -14.76
C LEU A 57 10.09 27.81 -14.69
N PHE A 58 10.69 26.64 -14.86
CA PHE A 58 12.15 26.51 -14.89
C PHE A 58 12.78 27.29 -16.06
N LEU A 59 12.18 27.23 -17.26
CA LEU A 59 12.66 27.95 -18.44
C LEU A 59 12.64 29.48 -18.23
N HIS A 60 11.66 30.00 -17.50
CA HIS A 60 11.50 31.43 -17.22
C HIS A 60 12.17 31.88 -15.91
N ASN A 61 12.91 30.98 -15.23
CA ASN A 61 13.54 31.24 -13.94
C ASN A 61 12.54 31.67 -12.85
N GLU A 62 11.32 31.15 -12.93
CA GLU A 62 10.25 31.35 -11.96
C GLU A 62 10.34 30.29 -10.84
N SER A 63 9.77 30.58 -9.68
CA SER A 63 9.81 29.65 -8.54
C SER A 63 9.04 28.36 -8.86
N LEU A 64 9.76 27.22 -8.83
CA LEU A 64 9.18 25.91 -9.10
C LEU A 64 8.20 25.44 -8.03
N TYR A 65 8.41 25.81 -6.76
CA TYR A 65 7.69 25.24 -5.62
C TYR A 65 6.87 26.27 -4.82
N ASP A 66 6.92 27.55 -5.19
CA ASP A 66 6.03 28.55 -4.60
C ASP A 66 4.59 28.41 -5.14
N VAL A 67 3.62 28.38 -4.23
CA VAL A 67 2.19 28.32 -4.57
C VAL A 67 1.76 29.60 -5.30
N SER A 68 2.34 30.75 -4.97
CA SER A 68 1.99 32.02 -5.62
C SER A 68 2.36 32.01 -7.11
N SER A 69 3.61 31.68 -7.44
CA SER A 69 4.09 31.52 -8.82
C SER A 69 3.30 30.46 -9.60
N GLN A 70 2.94 29.34 -8.96
CA GLN A 70 2.09 28.34 -9.60
C GLN A 70 0.67 28.87 -9.84
N SER A 71 0.05 29.56 -8.89
CA SER A 71 -1.30 30.12 -9.06
C SER A 71 -1.41 31.17 -10.18
N ILE A 72 -0.32 31.88 -10.49
CA ILE A 72 -0.22 32.83 -11.61
C ILE A 72 -0.21 32.10 -12.97
N VAL A 73 0.52 31.00 -13.08
CA VAL A 73 0.62 30.19 -14.31
C VAL A 73 -0.61 29.31 -14.51
N PHE A 74 -1.26 28.92 -13.43
CA PHE A 74 -2.50 28.16 -13.39
C PHE A 74 -3.68 29.03 -12.89
N PRO A 75 -4.07 30.11 -13.61
CA PRO A 75 -5.21 30.93 -13.19
C PRO A 75 -6.43 30.03 -13.08
N ASN A 76 -7.24 30.21 -12.02
CA ASN A 76 -8.43 29.41 -11.71
C ASN A 76 -9.16 28.94 -12.97
N VAL A 77 -8.86 27.73 -13.42
CA VAL A 77 -9.50 27.19 -14.61
C VAL A 77 -10.86 26.70 -14.17
N VAL A 78 -11.83 27.60 -14.22
CA VAL A 78 -13.24 27.23 -14.20
C VAL A 78 -13.46 26.43 -15.47
N LEU A 79 -13.57 25.12 -15.33
CA LEU A 79 -14.02 24.23 -16.38
C LEU A 79 -15.37 24.80 -16.88
N SER A 80 -15.45 25.39 -18.07
CA SER A 80 -16.78 25.67 -18.64
C SER A 80 -17.34 24.32 -19.06
N GLU A 81 -18.17 23.74 -18.19
CA GLU A 81 -18.66 22.36 -18.19
C GLU A 81 -19.52 21.96 -19.40
N SER A 82 -19.73 22.86 -20.36
CA SER A 82 -20.71 22.73 -21.44
C SER A 82 -20.16 22.16 -22.76
N LYS A 83 -18.83 22.04 -22.94
CA LYS A 83 -18.24 21.74 -24.26
C LYS A 83 -18.02 20.26 -24.62
N PHE A 84 -18.10 19.31 -23.67
CA PHE A 84 -17.74 17.90 -23.95
C PHE A 84 -18.67 16.84 -23.32
N PRO A 85 -19.96 16.76 -23.72
CA PRO A 85 -20.97 15.93 -23.04
C PRO A 85 -20.76 14.40 -23.11
N ARG A 86 -20.04 13.87 -24.12
CA ARG A 86 -19.78 12.42 -24.26
C ARG A 86 -18.65 11.93 -23.38
N THR A 87 -17.55 12.67 -23.29
CA THR A 87 -16.45 12.39 -22.36
C THR A 87 -16.91 12.62 -20.92
N GLN A 88 -17.79 13.60 -20.69
CA GLN A 88 -18.42 13.84 -19.40
C GLN A 88 -19.31 12.69 -18.92
N LYS A 89 -20.01 11.94 -19.80
CA LYS A 89 -20.74 10.73 -19.36
C LYS A 89 -19.82 9.62 -18.90
N VAL A 90 -18.74 9.36 -19.63
CA VAL A 90 -17.74 8.35 -19.27
C VAL A 90 -16.96 8.79 -18.02
N TRP A 91 -16.66 10.07 -17.91
CA TRP A 91 -15.95 10.66 -16.79
C TRP A 91 -16.80 10.79 -15.54
N ASN A 92 -18.06 11.21 -15.63
CA ASN A 92 -18.99 11.17 -14.50
C ASN A 92 -19.25 9.73 -14.08
N TRP A 93 -19.22 8.77 -15.02
CA TRP A 93 -19.24 7.35 -14.69
C TRP A 93 -17.97 6.91 -13.96
N ILE A 94 -16.77 7.28 -14.44
CA ILE A 94 -15.48 7.00 -13.77
C ILE A 94 -15.42 7.71 -12.41
N ASN A 95 -15.75 8.99 -12.31
CA ASN A 95 -15.71 9.77 -11.08
C ASN A 95 -16.75 9.35 -10.08
N ARG A 96 -17.98 9.02 -10.48
CA ARG A 96 -18.94 8.39 -9.55
C ARG A 96 -18.43 7.04 -9.08
N SER A 97 -17.81 6.26 -9.96
CA SER A 97 -17.21 4.98 -9.58
C SER A 97 -16.02 5.19 -8.63
N VAL A 98 -15.15 6.16 -8.92
CA VAL A 98 -13.88 6.43 -8.23
C VAL A 98 -14.08 7.17 -6.91
N TYR A 99 -14.86 8.25 -6.92
CA TYR A 99 -15.02 9.22 -5.83
C TYR A 99 -16.34 9.08 -5.06
N GLY A 100 -17.23 8.16 -5.44
CA GLY A 100 -18.42 7.77 -4.64
C GLY A 100 -19.56 8.80 -4.54
N ALA A 101 -19.41 10.00 -5.11
CA ALA A 101 -20.45 11.02 -5.17
C ALA A 101 -20.31 11.87 -6.43
N THR A 102 -21.38 12.56 -6.83
CA THR A 102 -21.23 13.84 -7.53
C THR A 102 -20.35 14.70 -6.63
N VAL A 103 -19.09 14.86 -7.01
CA VAL A 103 -18.21 15.87 -6.40
C VAL A 103 -19.06 17.14 -6.43
N PRO A 104 -19.41 17.75 -5.28
CA PRO A 104 -20.03 19.06 -5.32
C PRO A 104 -19.12 19.94 -6.18
N GLU A 105 -19.66 20.93 -6.89
CA GLU A 105 -18.87 22.03 -7.46
C GLU A 105 -18.19 22.79 -6.32
N VAL A 106 -17.26 22.14 -5.62
CA VAL A 106 -16.30 22.80 -4.79
C VAL A 106 -15.32 23.32 -5.81
N THR A 107 -15.36 24.62 -6.03
CA THR A 107 -14.28 25.43 -6.57
C THR A 107 -13.05 25.31 -5.69
N VAL A 108 -12.54 24.09 -5.49
CA VAL A 108 -11.16 23.90 -5.06
C VAL A 108 -10.35 24.12 -6.33
N PRO A 109 -9.49 25.16 -6.40
CA PRO A 109 -8.54 25.28 -7.48
C PRO A 109 -7.59 24.10 -7.38
N SER A 110 -7.95 22.98 -8.00
CA SER A 110 -7.13 21.76 -8.05
C SER A 110 -6.09 21.93 -9.14
N VAL A 111 -5.26 22.96 -8.97
CA VAL A 111 -4.00 23.08 -9.68
C VAL A 111 -3.16 21.87 -9.25
N ASN A 112 -2.82 20.98 -10.19
CA ASN A 112 -1.87 19.91 -9.92
C ASN A 112 -0.47 20.54 -9.77
N ILE A 113 -0.19 20.88 -8.52
CA ILE A 113 1.04 21.53 -8.07
C ILE A 113 2.25 20.64 -8.38
N PHE A 114 3.34 21.26 -8.83
CA PHE A 114 4.59 20.54 -9.06
C PHE A 114 5.18 20.05 -7.71
N VAL A 115 5.29 18.72 -7.58
CA VAL A 115 5.79 18.00 -6.39
C VAL A 115 6.92 17.02 -6.72
N TYR A 116 7.51 17.14 -7.91
CA TYR A 116 8.54 16.23 -8.40
C TYR A 116 9.94 16.82 -8.17
N PRO A 117 11.01 16.00 -8.19
CA PRO A 117 12.35 16.55 -8.10
C PRO A 117 12.64 17.54 -9.25
N PRO A 118 13.53 18.51 -9.07
CA PRO A 118 13.74 19.58 -10.04
C PRO A 118 14.20 19.09 -11.42
N LEU A 119 14.93 17.97 -11.49
CA LEU A 119 15.36 17.38 -12.77
C LEU A 119 14.16 17.02 -13.67
N MET A 120 12.99 16.71 -13.10
CA MET A 120 11.78 16.49 -13.89
C MET A 120 11.35 17.75 -14.62
N ALA A 121 11.42 18.92 -13.99
CA ALA A 121 11.12 20.19 -14.65
C ALA A 121 12.14 20.47 -15.76
N VAL A 122 13.44 20.26 -15.49
CA VAL A 122 14.52 20.40 -16.48
C VAL A 122 14.28 19.50 -17.71
N LEU A 123 13.90 18.24 -17.49
CA LEU A 123 13.57 17.30 -18.57
C LEU A 123 12.43 17.81 -19.45
N PHE A 124 11.45 18.49 -18.85
CA PHE A 124 10.28 19.02 -19.53
C PHE A 124 10.49 20.41 -20.15
N VAL A 125 11.62 21.09 -19.92
CA VAL A 125 11.92 22.38 -20.57
C VAL A 125 11.74 22.32 -22.10
N PRO A 126 12.44 21.45 -22.87
CA PRO A 126 12.29 21.41 -24.32
C PRO A 126 10.89 20.95 -24.76
N ILE A 127 10.26 20.05 -23.99
CA ILE A 127 8.89 19.57 -24.26
C ILE A 127 7.88 20.71 -24.09
N SER A 128 8.09 21.57 -23.10
CA SER A 128 7.21 22.70 -22.77
C SER A 128 7.30 23.86 -23.77
N MET A 129 8.27 23.84 -24.68
CA MET A 129 8.35 24.81 -25.78
C MET A 129 7.36 24.49 -26.90
N LEU A 130 6.89 23.24 -26.98
CA LEU A 130 5.85 22.81 -27.92
C LEU A 130 4.47 23.24 -27.42
N PRO A 131 3.47 23.35 -28.31
CA PRO A 131 2.08 23.45 -27.90
C PRO A 131 1.70 22.31 -26.95
N PHE A 132 0.88 22.61 -25.95
CA PHE A 132 0.55 21.69 -24.85
C PHE A 132 0.09 20.30 -25.32
N VAL A 133 -0.77 20.27 -26.34
CA VAL A 133 -1.35 19.03 -26.89
C VAL A 133 -0.28 18.17 -27.57
N ASP A 134 0.59 18.80 -28.36
CA ASP A 134 1.68 18.11 -29.04
C ASP A 134 2.67 17.55 -28.02
N ALA A 135 3.04 18.35 -27.02
CA ALA A 135 3.88 17.94 -25.90
C ALA A 135 3.29 16.72 -25.18
N TYR A 136 1.98 16.73 -24.91
CA TYR A 136 1.26 15.63 -24.26
C TYR A 136 1.30 14.33 -25.07
N ILE A 137 0.93 14.42 -26.36
CA ILE A 137 0.87 13.27 -27.27
C ILE A 137 2.27 12.68 -27.44
N LEU A 138 3.27 13.51 -27.74
CA LEU A 138 4.65 13.07 -27.96
C LEU A 138 5.20 12.38 -26.71
N THR A 139 5.02 12.97 -25.54
CA THR A 139 5.49 12.38 -24.27
C THR A 139 4.79 11.07 -23.96
N SER A 140 3.48 10.98 -24.22
CA SER A 140 2.69 9.77 -24.01
C SER A 140 3.12 8.62 -24.94
N ILE A 141 3.27 8.90 -26.24
CA ILE A 141 3.75 7.92 -27.23
C ILE A 141 5.16 7.47 -26.90
N PHE A 142 6.05 8.41 -26.57
CA PHE A 142 7.44 8.12 -26.20
C PHE A 142 7.49 7.21 -24.96
N SER A 143 6.79 7.60 -23.88
CA SER A 143 6.77 6.83 -22.64
C SER A 143 6.21 5.42 -22.84
N LEU A 144 5.13 5.28 -23.59
CA LEU A 144 4.54 3.97 -23.90
C LEU A 144 5.47 3.09 -24.74
N THR A 145 6.11 3.68 -25.76
CA THR A 145 7.01 2.96 -26.67
C THR A 145 8.25 2.46 -25.94
N VAL A 146 8.90 3.34 -25.16
CA VAL A 146 10.08 3.01 -24.37
C VAL A 146 9.73 1.95 -23.32
N PHE A 147 8.56 2.05 -22.69
CA PHE A 147 8.09 1.06 -21.73
C PHE A 147 7.78 -0.31 -22.35
N ALA A 148 7.08 -0.34 -23.48
CA ALA A 148 6.83 -1.56 -24.23
C ALA A 148 8.16 -2.23 -24.64
N PHE A 149 9.14 -1.44 -25.11
CA PHE A 149 10.47 -1.93 -25.43
C PHE A 149 11.21 -2.46 -24.21
N ALA A 150 11.15 -1.78 -23.07
CA ALA A 150 11.75 -2.24 -21.81
C ALA A 150 11.16 -3.58 -21.36
N VAL A 151 9.83 -3.73 -21.37
CA VAL A 151 9.14 -4.99 -21.04
C VAL A 151 9.50 -6.09 -22.04
N TYR A 152 9.56 -5.78 -23.34
CA TYR A 152 10.01 -6.71 -24.37
C TYR A 152 11.43 -7.22 -24.09
N MET A 153 12.36 -6.33 -23.75
CA MET A 153 13.75 -6.68 -23.42
C MET A 153 13.85 -7.48 -22.11
N LEU A 154 13.09 -7.11 -21.08
CA LEU A 154 13.02 -7.87 -19.82
C LEU A 154 12.50 -9.29 -20.06
N SER A 155 11.47 -9.45 -20.90
CA SER A 155 10.87 -10.75 -21.19
C SER A 155 11.85 -11.76 -21.81
N ALA A 156 12.92 -11.29 -22.46
CA ALA A 156 13.97 -12.15 -23.01
C ALA A 156 14.75 -12.91 -21.92
N LYS A 157 14.65 -12.48 -20.66
CA LYS A 157 15.26 -13.14 -19.49
C LYS A 157 14.29 -14.10 -18.77
N LEU A 158 13.07 -14.24 -19.26
CA LEU A 158 12.02 -15.01 -18.58
C LEU A 158 11.71 -16.33 -19.30
N PRO A 159 11.37 -17.39 -18.54
CA PRO A 159 10.89 -18.63 -19.13
C PRO A 159 9.55 -18.41 -19.85
N ARG A 160 9.31 -19.15 -20.94
CA ARG A 160 8.08 -19.06 -21.74
C ARG A 160 7.74 -17.61 -22.15
N ARG A 161 8.74 -16.88 -22.64
CA ARG A 161 8.66 -15.46 -23.03
C ARG A 161 7.38 -15.06 -23.77
N ARG A 162 6.97 -15.84 -24.79
CA ARG A 162 5.78 -15.55 -25.58
C ARG A 162 4.51 -15.50 -24.72
N MET A 163 4.36 -16.44 -23.79
CA MET A 163 3.23 -16.46 -22.86
C MET A 163 3.30 -15.27 -21.90
N PHE A 164 4.48 -14.97 -21.34
CA PHE A 164 4.64 -13.79 -20.48
C PHE A 164 4.17 -12.53 -21.21
N LEU A 165 4.61 -12.31 -22.44
CA LEU A 165 4.24 -11.13 -23.23
C LEU A 165 2.73 -11.09 -23.48
N ILE A 166 2.09 -12.20 -23.85
CA ILE A 166 0.63 -12.26 -24.03
C ILE A 166 -0.08 -11.84 -22.74
N PHE A 167 0.26 -12.45 -21.61
CA PHE A 167 -0.38 -12.12 -20.33
C PHE A 167 -0.07 -10.70 -19.87
N ALA A 168 1.17 -10.24 -19.97
CA ALA A 168 1.58 -8.90 -19.57
C ALA A 168 0.90 -7.83 -20.44
N VAL A 169 0.86 -8.00 -21.77
CA VAL A 169 0.21 -7.06 -22.70
C VAL A 169 -1.29 -7.05 -22.47
N VAL A 170 -1.94 -8.22 -22.42
CA VAL A 170 -3.38 -8.29 -22.18
C VAL A 170 -3.73 -7.69 -20.82
N ALA A 171 -3.04 -8.07 -19.74
CA ALA A 171 -3.31 -7.55 -18.41
C ALA A 171 -3.06 -6.03 -18.32
N PHE A 172 -2.00 -5.52 -18.95
CA PHE A 172 -1.68 -4.10 -18.92
C PHE A 172 -2.66 -3.26 -19.75
N LEU A 173 -2.92 -3.61 -21.01
CA LEU A 173 -3.83 -2.86 -21.87
C LEU A 173 -5.28 -2.88 -21.36
N THR A 174 -5.65 -3.95 -20.64
CA THR A 174 -6.97 -4.06 -19.98
C THR A 174 -7.00 -3.45 -18.58
N SER A 175 -5.86 -3.01 -18.05
CA SER A 175 -5.80 -2.45 -16.70
C SER A 175 -6.29 -1.01 -16.63
N PHE A 176 -6.86 -0.65 -15.48
CA PHE A 176 -7.11 0.73 -15.11
C PHE A 176 -5.81 1.55 -14.99
N ILE A 177 -4.68 0.90 -14.71
CA ILE A 177 -3.36 1.55 -14.64
C ILE A 177 -3.01 2.17 -15.99
N PHE A 178 -3.15 1.40 -17.08
CA PHE A 178 -2.89 1.89 -18.43
C PHE A 178 -3.81 3.07 -18.80
N ALA A 179 -5.11 2.95 -18.53
CA ALA A 179 -6.06 4.01 -18.81
C ALA A 179 -5.74 5.32 -18.05
N VAL A 180 -5.41 5.23 -16.75
CA VAL A 180 -5.04 6.40 -15.94
C VAL A 180 -3.74 7.03 -16.41
N HIS A 181 -2.76 6.22 -16.85
CA HIS A 181 -1.51 6.73 -17.42
C HIS A 181 -1.74 7.56 -18.69
N LEU A 182 -2.56 7.04 -19.61
CA LEU A 182 -2.92 7.74 -20.84
C LEU A 182 -3.83 8.95 -20.63
N HIS A 183 -4.49 9.05 -19.48
CA HIS A 183 -5.34 10.20 -19.14
C HIS A 183 -4.57 11.28 -18.37
N ARG A 184 -3.65 10.89 -17.49
CA ARG A 184 -2.90 11.83 -16.64
C ARG A 184 -1.53 12.20 -17.20
N GLY A 185 -1.13 11.63 -18.34
CA GLY A 185 0.20 11.81 -18.95
C GLY A 185 1.34 11.51 -17.96
N GLN A 186 1.20 10.41 -17.24
CA GLN A 186 2.11 10.06 -16.15
C GLN A 186 3.49 9.57 -16.64
N THR A 187 4.53 9.89 -15.87
CA THR A 187 5.93 9.58 -16.24
C THR A 187 6.42 8.25 -15.68
N ASP A 188 5.62 7.52 -14.87
CA ASP A 188 6.09 6.24 -14.28
C ASP A 188 6.46 5.19 -15.32
N MET A 189 5.84 5.19 -16.50
CA MET A 189 6.26 4.30 -17.59
C MET A 189 7.71 4.55 -18.01
N LEU A 190 8.12 5.82 -18.13
CA LEU A 190 9.49 6.20 -18.45
C LEU A 190 10.44 5.80 -17.31
N ILE A 191 10.09 6.09 -16.06
CA ILE A 191 10.92 5.78 -14.89
C ILE A 191 11.07 4.26 -14.70
N ALA A 192 9.99 3.49 -14.84
CA ALA A 192 10.03 2.03 -14.82
C ALA A 192 10.92 1.47 -15.92
N SER A 193 10.92 2.10 -17.11
CA SER A 193 11.82 1.72 -18.20
C SER A 193 13.28 1.93 -17.83
N LEU A 194 13.64 3.07 -17.24
CA LEU A 194 15.00 3.33 -16.76
C LEU A 194 15.44 2.31 -15.71
N VAL A 195 14.56 1.94 -14.77
CA VAL A 195 14.83 0.89 -13.77
C VAL A 195 15.06 -0.47 -14.45
N ILE A 196 14.23 -0.85 -15.44
CA ILE A 196 14.38 -2.10 -16.19
C ILE A 196 15.68 -2.11 -17.00
N PHE A 197 16.00 -1.02 -17.71
CA PHE A 197 17.25 -0.92 -18.46
C PHE A 197 18.47 -0.92 -17.52
N GLY A 198 18.38 -0.26 -16.36
CA GLY A 198 19.39 -0.32 -15.32
C GLY A 198 19.63 -1.74 -14.82
N TYR A 199 18.57 -2.49 -14.56
CA TYR A 199 18.65 -3.92 -14.25
C TYR A 199 19.31 -4.73 -15.38
N LEU A 200 18.90 -4.53 -16.63
CA LEU A 200 19.45 -5.24 -17.79
C LEU A 200 20.93 -4.92 -18.03
N ALA A 201 21.33 -3.66 -17.85
CA ALA A 201 22.72 -3.22 -17.93
C ALA A 201 23.56 -3.87 -16.81
N LEU A 202 23.02 -3.96 -15.60
CA LEU A 202 23.66 -4.63 -14.47
C LEU A 202 23.88 -6.13 -14.74
N GLN A 203 22.92 -6.80 -15.39
CA GLN A 203 23.06 -8.18 -15.84
C GLN A 203 24.15 -8.35 -16.90
N GLN A 204 24.33 -7.34 -17.77
CA GLN A 204 25.39 -7.30 -18.78
C GLN A 204 26.75 -6.83 -18.21
N ARG A 205 26.87 -6.63 -16.89
CA ARG A 205 28.07 -6.07 -16.23
C ARG A 205 28.48 -4.68 -16.74
N LYS A 206 27.54 -3.93 -17.32
CA LYS A 206 27.72 -2.52 -17.73
C LYS A 206 27.43 -1.62 -16.54
N SER A 207 28.34 -1.62 -15.56
CA SER A 207 28.15 -0.95 -14.27
C SER A 207 27.87 0.55 -14.40
N ASN A 208 28.54 1.22 -15.33
CA ASN A 208 28.35 2.63 -15.64
C ASN A 208 26.92 2.93 -16.11
N VAL A 209 26.46 2.23 -17.14
CA VAL A 209 25.11 2.39 -17.69
C VAL A 209 24.06 2.07 -16.63
N ALA A 210 24.25 0.98 -15.87
CA ALA A 210 23.34 0.60 -14.80
C ALA A 210 23.21 1.67 -13.71
N GLY A 211 24.36 2.20 -13.24
CA GLY A 211 24.40 3.23 -12.20
C GLY A 211 23.76 4.53 -12.66
N VAL A 212 24.11 5.02 -13.85
CA VAL A 212 23.55 6.27 -14.40
C VAL A 212 22.03 6.15 -14.57
N LEU A 213 21.52 5.07 -15.16
CA LEU A 213 20.08 4.90 -15.37
C LEU A 213 19.30 4.87 -14.06
N ILE A 214 19.80 4.17 -13.03
CA ILE A 214 19.16 4.11 -11.71
C ILE A 214 19.26 5.47 -10.99
N GLY A 215 20.39 6.17 -11.11
CA GLY A 215 20.58 7.52 -10.58
C GLY A 215 19.61 8.52 -11.21
N VAL A 216 19.52 8.57 -12.55
CA VAL A 216 18.56 9.41 -13.28
C VAL A 216 17.12 9.06 -12.90
N ALA A 217 16.77 7.77 -12.84
CA ALA A 217 15.43 7.35 -12.40
C ALA A 217 15.06 7.91 -11.01
N SER A 218 16.03 7.91 -10.09
CA SER A 218 15.88 8.44 -8.71
C SER A 218 15.78 9.96 -8.65
N LEU A 219 16.38 10.66 -9.62
CA LEU A 219 16.28 12.11 -9.77
C LEU A 219 15.04 12.55 -10.53
N LEU A 220 14.41 11.69 -11.34
CA LEU A 220 13.14 12.00 -11.99
C LEU A 220 11.95 11.73 -11.06
N LYS A 221 12.07 10.72 -10.20
CA LYS A 221 11.10 10.42 -9.15
C LYS A 221 11.86 9.84 -7.98
N LEU A 222 11.60 10.29 -6.76
CA LEU A 222 12.44 9.92 -5.61
C LEU A 222 12.44 8.41 -5.31
N THR A 223 11.38 7.67 -5.66
CA THR A 223 11.16 6.29 -5.21
C THR A 223 12.25 5.27 -5.60
N PRO A 224 12.86 5.26 -6.81
CA PRO A 224 13.90 4.31 -7.19
C PRO A 224 15.20 4.46 -6.39
N ILE A 225 15.37 5.50 -5.57
CA ILE A 225 16.56 5.70 -4.74
C ILE A 225 16.85 4.51 -3.81
N VAL A 226 15.82 3.73 -3.45
CA VAL A 226 15.95 2.50 -2.66
C VAL A 226 16.82 1.43 -3.34
N LEU A 227 16.99 1.50 -4.67
CA LEU A 227 17.87 0.61 -5.43
C LEU A 227 19.36 0.96 -5.25
N VAL A 228 19.70 2.20 -4.91
CA VAL A 228 21.10 2.68 -4.85
C VAL A 228 21.89 1.97 -3.74
N PRO A 229 21.42 1.87 -2.47
CA PRO A 229 22.13 1.11 -1.43
C PRO A 229 22.38 -0.35 -1.79
N TYR A 230 21.46 -0.97 -2.54
CA TYR A 230 21.65 -2.35 -3.03
C TYR A 230 22.83 -2.47 -3.99
N LEU A 231 23.04 -1.48 -4.87
CA LEU A 231 24.18 -1.46 -5.79
C LEU A 231 25.52 -1.52 -5.05
N MET A 232 25.64 -0.90 -3.86
CA MET A 232 26.89 -0.92 -3.09
C MET A 232 27.38 -2.35 -2.82
N PHE A 233 26.45 -3.27 -2.60
CA PHE A 233 26.76 -4.67 -2.34
C PHE A 233 26.82 -5.52 -3.59
N ARG A 234 26.01 -5.18 -4.61
CA ARG A 234 25.89 -5.95 -5.85
C ARG A 234 26.97 -5.61 -6.88
N ASP A 235 27.29 -4.33 -7.03
CA ASP A 235 28.29 -3.79 -7.95
C ASP A 235 28.72 -2.39 -7.49
N ARG A 236 29.87 -2.30 -6.83
CA ARG A 236 30.41 -1.04 -6.31
C ARG A 236 30.63 0.03 -7.38
N ARG A 237 30.96 -0.36 -8.62
CA ARG A 237 31.13 0.61 -9.70
C ARG A 237 29.77 1.21 -10.05
N ALA A 238 28.74 0.39 -10.19
CA ALA A 238 27.38 0.87 -10.45
C ALA A 238 26.86 1.79 -9.33
N PHE A 239 27.18 1.47 -8.07
CA PHE A 239 26.90 2.35 -6.93
C PHE A 239 27.54 3.72 -7.09
N TRP A 240 28.86 3.79 -7.37
CA TRP A 240 29.54 5.07 -7.55
C TRP A 240 29.01 5.87 -8.73
N PHE A 241 28.65 5.21 -9.85
CA PHE A 241 28.00 5.89 -10.96
C PHE A 241 26.61 6.45 -10.57
N ALA A 242 25.79 5.68 -9.85
CA ALA A 242 24.50 6.16 -9.37
C ALA A 242 24.65 7.33 -8.39
N SER A 243 25.54 7.21 -7.40
CA SER A 243 25.86 8.27 -6.44
C SER A 243 26.48 9.50 -7.12
N GLY A 244 27.34 9.29 -8.12
CA GLY A 244 27.91 10.37 -8.93
C GLY A 244 26.86 11.11 -9.76
N THR A 245 25.91 10.40 -10.36
CA THR A 245 24.77 11.01 -11.05
C THR A 245 23.90 11.84 -10.10
N LEU A 246 23.59 11.30 -8.91
CA LEU A 246 22.86 12.04 -7.87
C LEU A 246 23.63 13.30 -7.44
N GLY A 247 24.91 13.14 -7.11
CA GLY A 247 25.79 14.24 -6.71
C GLY A 247 25.91 15.32 -7.79
N ALA A 248 26.19 14.94 -9.04
CA ALA A 248 26.29 15.88 -10.14
C ALA A 248 25.01 16.70 -10.33
N CYS A 249 23.83 16.07 -10.22
CA CYS A 249 22.56 16.78 -10.33
C CYS A 249 22.30 17.72 -9.14
N LEU A 250 22.74 17.34 -7.93
CA LEU A 250 22.69 18.23 -6.76
C LEU A 250 23.56 19.48 -6.93
N PHE A 251 24.68 19.38 -7.66
CA PHE A 251 25.55 20.53 -7.96
C PHE A 251 25.04 21.40 -9.13
N LEU A 252 24.37 20.81 -10.12
CA LEU A 252 23.90 21.53 -11.31
C LEU A 252 22.66 22.41 -11.05
N ILE A 253 21.90 22.10 -10.00
CA ILE A 253 20.69 22.83 -9.63
C ILE A 253 20.93 23.56 -8.30
N PRO A 254 20.59 24.86 -8.19
CA PRO A 254 20.74 25.63 -6.96
C PRO A 254 20.17 24.95 -5.71
N ALA A 255 20.89 25.07 -4.59
CA ALA A 255 20.58 24.35 -3.35
C ALA A 255 19.22 24.76 -2.74
N ASP A 256 18.83 26.02 -2.89
CA ASP A 256 17.53 26.56 -2.48
C ASP A 256 16.36 25.83 -3.17
N ILE A 257 16.48 25.51 -4.46
CA ILE A 257 15.48 24.73 -5.20
C ILE A 257 15.34 23.32 -4.62
N TRP A 258 16.46 22.70 -4.22
CA TRP A 258 16.43 21.38 -3.55
C TRP A 258 15.79 21.43 -2.17
N PHE A 259 16.07 22.46 -1.37
CA PHE A 259 15.42 22.63 -0.07
C PHE A 259 13.91 22.85 -0.21
N ALA A 260 13.50 23.69 -1.18
CA ALA A 260 12.09 23.90 -1.50
C ALA A 260 11.40 22.62 -1.98
N PHE A 261 12.08 21.80 -2.79
CA PHE A 261 11.59 20.47 -3.16
C PHE A 261 11.37 19.58 -1.93
N LEU A 262 12.36 19.50 -1.03
CA LEU A 262 12.27 18.66 0.18
C LEU A 262 11.12 19.08 1.09
N GLU A 263 10.90 20.38 1.28
CA GLU A 263 9.76 20.89 2.02
C GLU A 263 8.43 20.51 1.33
N ARG A 264 8.33 20.73 0.02
CA ARG A 264 7.13 20.42 -0.77
C ARG A 264 6.79 18.94 -0.74
N ILE A 265 7.76 18.06 -1.00
CA ILE A 265 7.50 16.61 -1.02
C ILE A 265 7.18 16.07 0.37
N THR A 266 7.76 16.64 1.43
CA THR A 266 7.46 16.25 2.82
C THR A 266 6.04 16.66 3.22
N SER A 267 5.64 17.89 2.88
CA SER A 267 4.27 18.38 3.06
C SER A 267 3.27 17.50 2.31
N PHE A 268 3.55 17.21 1.04
CA PHE A 268 2.72 16.32 0.23
C PHE A 268 2.65 14.89 0.77
N ALA A 269 3.78 14.32 1.21
CA ALA A 269 3.85 12.97 1.75
C ALA A 269 3.13 12.80 3.10
N THR A 270 2.81 13.91 3.77
CA THR A 270 2.17 13.93 5.09
C THR A 270 0.79 14.60 5.10
N SER A 271 0.23 14.92 3.92
CA SER A 271 -1.11 15.51 3.77
C SER A 271 -2.22 14.48 3.99
N PHE A 272 -3.42 14.92 4.38
CA PHE A 272 -4.57 14.01 4.57
C PHE A 272 -4.91 13.18 3.32
N SER A 273 -4.76 13.77 2.12
CA SER A 273 -4.93 13.09 0.82
C SER A 273 -3.95 11.92 0.60
N SER A 274 -2.83 11.88 1.34
CA SER A 274 -1.89 10.76 1.31
C SER A 274 -2.44 9.49 1.96
N GLY A 275 -3.39 9.58 2.90
CA GLY A 275 -3.98 8.42 3.54
C GLY A 275 -5.08 7.78 2.68
N THR A 276 -6.18 8.50 2.50
CA THR A 276 -7.45 7.95 2.00
C THR A 276 -7.42 7.45 0.55
N ALA A 277 -6.43 7.86 -0.25
CA ALA A 277 -6.32 7.51 -1.67
C ALA A 277 -4.98 6.85 -2.08
N SER A 278 -4.19 6.36 -1.11
CA SER A 278 -2.90 5.72 -1.34
C SER A 278 -2.99 4.19 -1.44
N ASN A 279 -2.20 3.61 -2.34
CA ASN A 279 -1.96 2.17 -2.50
C ASN A 279 -0.75 1.69 -1.69
N GLY A 280 -0.16 2.56 -0.86
CA GLY A 280 0.94 2.25 0.03
C GLY A 280 0.44 1.69 1.36
N LEU A 281 1.37 1.37 2.27
CA LEU A 281 1.04 0.94 3.63
C LEU A 281 0.20 1.98 4.36
N PHE A 282 0.44 3.28 4.12
CA PHE A 282 -0.32 4.33 4.78
C PHE A 282 -1.81 4.28 4.42
N GLY A 283 -2.14 4.02 3.16
CA GLY A 283 -3.53 3.84 2.74
C GLY A 283 -4.17 2.53 3.24
N LEU A 284 -3.39 1.54 3.68
CA LEU A 284 -3.95 0.41 4.44
C LEU A 284 -4.30 0.83 5.88
N MET A 285 -3.46 1.68 6.50
CA MET A 285 -3.63 2.12 7.88
C MET A 285 -4.71 3.20 8.03
N TYR A 286 -4.87 4.08 7.03
CA TYR A 286 -5.81 5.19 7.06
C TYR A 286 -6.57 5.32 5.72
N ASN A 287 -7.73 4.66 5.64
CA ASN A 287 -8.65 4.72 4.50
C ASN A 287 -10.10 4.83 4.99
N SER A 288 -11.07 4.88 4.07
CA SER A 288 -12.50 4.98 4.39
C SER A 288 -13.04 3.89 5.32
N PHE A 289 -12.36 2.74 5.45
CA PHE A 289 -12.72 1.73 6.45
C PHE A 289 -12.10 1.96 7.82
N THR A 290 -10.93 2.59 7.90
CA THR A 290 -10.15 2.73 9.16
C THR A 290 -10.17 4.14 9.73
N GLU A 291 -10.58 5.16 8.97
CA GLU A 291 -10.58 6.57 9.37
C GLU A 291 -11.46 6.84 10.60
N ASN A 292 -12.53 6.05 10.77
CA ASN A 292 -13.38 6.10 11.96
C ASN A 292 -12.79 5.34 13.16
N PHE A 293 -11.85 4.42 12.94
CA PHE A 293 -11.28 3.56 13.97
C PHE A 293 -9.96 4.07 14.57
N VAL A 294 -9.20 4.84 13.80
CA VAL A 294 -7.83 5.27 14.12
C VAL A 294 -7.70 6.74 13.74
N SER A 295 -7.21 7.59 14.64
CA SER A 295 -6.95 8.99 14.29
C SER A 295 -5.83 9.13 13.23
N TYR A 296 -5.83 10.22 12.47
CA TYR A 296 -4.82 10.45 11.44
C TYR A 296 -3.38 10.42 12.00
N ALA A 297 -3.16 11.05 13.16
CA ALA A 297 -1.85 11.07 13.84
C ALA A 297 -1.41 9.66 14.29
N ALA A 298 -2.35 8.88 14.82
CA ALA A 298 -2.12 7.49 15.21
C ALA A 298 -1.71 6.63 14.01
N ALA A 299 -2.48 6.72 12.92
CA ALA A 299 -2.21 5.97 11.71
C ALA A 299 -0.83 6.32 11.12
N LYS A 300 -0.43 7.60 11.16
CA LYS A 300 0.89 8.06 10.72
C LYS A 300 2.01 7.42 11.53
N ASN A 301 1.88 7.36 12.86
CA ASN A 301 2.86 6.73 13.74
C ASN A 301 2.96 5.22 13.51
N ILE A 302 1.81 4.53 13.40
CA ILE A 302 1.76 3.09 13.10
C ILE A 302 2.44 2.81 11.77
N TYR A 303 2.09 3.58 10.74
CA TYR A 303 2.69 3.46 9.42
C TYR A 303 4.21 3.66 9.46
N ALA A 304 4.72 4.64 10.20
CA ALA A 304 6.16 4.87 10.32
C ALA A 304 6.86 3.66 10.98
N VAL A 305 6.31 3.14 12.09
CA VAL A 305 6.85 1.97 12.78
C VAL A 305 6.80 0.72 11.91
N VAL A 306 5.66 0.44 11.28
CA VAL A 306 5.48 -0.73 10.40
C VAL A 306 6.41 -0.65 9.18
N SER A 307 6.54 0.54 8.57
CA SER A 307 7.45 0.77 7.46
C SER A 307 8.91 0.56 7.86
N PHE A 308 9.31 1.05 9.03
CA PHE A 308 10.65 0.84 9.57
C PHE A 308 10.94 -0.65 9.85
N VAL A 309 10.04 -1.34 10.54
CA VAL A 309 10.16 -2.79 10.83
C VAL A 309 10.21 -3.59 9.54
N LEU A 310 9.36 -3.27 8.56
CA LEU A 310 9.35 -3.92 7.25
C LEU A 310 10.67 -3.69 6.50
N LEU A 311 11.17 -2.45 6.48
CA LEU A 311 12.44 -2.11 5.83
C LEU A 311 13.61 -2.87 6.49
N CYS A 312 13.70 -2.88 7.82
CA CYS A 312 14.72 -3.63 8.55
C CYS A 312 14.62 -5.13 8.30
N GLY A 313 13.40 -5.69 8.34
CA GLY A 313 13.14 -7.10 8.08
C GLY A 313 13.53 -7.51 6.66
N VAL A 314 13.19 -6.70 5.66
CA VAL A 314 13.57 -6.91 4.26
C VAL A 314 15.07 -6.75 4.08
N ALA A 315 15.71 -5.72 4.65
CA ALA A 315 17.15 -5.53 4.58
C ALA A 315 17.91 -6.74 5.16
N ALA A 316 17.50 -7.21 6.35
CA ALA A 316 18.04 -8.41 6.97
C ALA A 316 17.78 -9.65 6.09
N ALA A 317 16.61 -9.74 5.47
CA ALA A 317 16.25 -10.83 4.54
C ALA A 317 17.07 -10.78 3.24
N LEU A 318 17.40 -9.61 2.70
CA LEU A 318 18.20 -9.49 1.49
C LEU A 318 19.70 -9.65 1.75
N PHE A 319 20.19 -9.33 2.95
CA PHE A 319 21.62 -9.25 3.23
C PHE A 319 22.41 -10.51 2.80
N PRO A 320 22.06 -11.75 3.16
CA PRO A 320 22.84 -12.94 2.79
C PRO A 320 22.80 -13.29 1.30
N VAL A 321 21.81 -12.77 0.57
CA VAL A 321 21.61 -13.05 -0.85
C VAL A 321 21.95 -11.85 -1.74
N ARG A 322 22.35 -10.72 -1.14
CA ARG A 322 22.62 -9.44 -1.82
C ARG A 322 23.66 -9.49 -2.95
N LYS A 323 24.53 -10.50 -2.94
CA LYS A 323 25.58 -10.70 -3.97
C LYS A 323 25.23 -11.77 -5.00
N LYS A 324 24.14 -12.54 -4.80
CA LYS A 324 23.77 -13.67 -5.66
C LYS A 324 23.16 -13.18 -6.96
N THR A 325 23.78 -13.52 -8.09
CA THR A 325 23.38 -13.00 -9.41
C THR A 325 22.05 -13.59 -9.85
N GLU A 326 21.83 -14.87 -9.59
CA GLU A 326 20.61 -15.62 -9.90
C GLU A 326 19.36 -15.08 -9.19
N GLN A 327 19.53 -14.35 -8.08
CA GLN A 327 18.42 -13.75 -7.34
C GLN A 327 18.20 -12.27 -7.68
N THR A 328 18.98 -11.67 -8.59
CA THR A 328 18.93 -10.22 -8.84
C THR A 328 17.53 -9.74 -9.23
N LEU A 329 16.79 -10.48 -10.07
CA LEU A 329 15.43 -10.10 -10.46
C LEU A 329 14.45 -10.10 -9.27
N LEU A 330 14.56 -11.11 -8.38
CA LEU A 330 13.76 -11.18 -7.16
C LEU A 330 14.11 -10.04 -6.20
N ILE A 331 15.41 -9.71 -6.04
CA ILE A 331 15.84 -8.57 -5.22
C ILE A 331 15.25 -7.27 -5.79
N PHE A 332 15.37 -7.05 -7.09
CA PHE A 332 14.77 -5.88 -7.75
C PHE A 332 13.27 -5.83 -7.51
N ALA A 333 12.54 -6.92 -7.69
CA ALA A 333 11.10 -6.96 -7.44
C ALA A 333 10.74 -6.68 -5.97
N VAL A 334 11.50 -7.20 -5.01
CA VAL A 334 11.33 -6.88 -3.58
C VAL A 334 11.52 -5.38 -3.33
N LEU A 335 12.58 -4.79 -3.88
CA LEU A 335 12.84 -3.36 -3.76
C LEU A 335 11.75 -2.53 -4.47
N THR A 336 11.26 -2.98 -5.63
CA THR A 336 10.14 -2.37 -6.34
C THR A 336 8.83 -2.46 -5.55
N VAL A 337 8.57 -3.55 -4.82
CA VAL A 337 7.44 -3.62 -3.88
C VAL A 337 7.60 -2.56 -2.79
N LEU A 338 8.80 -2.39 -2.23
CA LEU A 338 9.08 -1.34 -1.24
C LEU A 338 8.89 0.07 -1.82
N MET A 339 9.29 0.32 -3.08
CA MET A 339 9.05 1.59 -3.78
C MET A 339 7.57 1.97 -3.85
N MET A 340 6.66 0.99 -3.84
CA MET A 340 5.22 1.22 -3.89
C MET A 340 4.56 1.22 -2.50
N LEU A 341 5.08 0.42 -1.55
CA LEU A 341 4.51 0.25 -0.22
C LEU A 341 4.94 1.32 0.78
N LEU A 342 6.19 1.77 0.72
CA LEU A 342 6.79 2.64 1.73
C LEU A 342 6.57 4.15 1.54
N PRO A 343 6.20 4.70 0.37
CA PRO A 343 5.84 6.12 0.31
C PRO A 343 4.49 6.38 1.00
N GLY A 344 4.38 7.54 1.69
CA GLY A 344 3.14 7.97 2.32
C GLY A 344 2.02 8.14 1.28
N VAL A 345 2.41 8.63 0.10
CA VAL A 345 1.54 8.75 -1.08
C VAL A 345 1.97 7.77 -2.16
N SER A 346 1.12 6.80 -2.49
CA SER A 346 1.35 5.87 -3.60
C SER A 346 0.12 5.74 -4.47
N TRP A 347 -0.02 6.60 -5.47
CA TRP A 347 -1.21 6.62 -6.33
C TRP A 347 -1.31 5.42 -7.26
N VAL A 348 -2.49 5.26 -7.87
CA VAL A 348 -2.85 4.09 -8.69
C VAL A 348 -1.90 3.89 -9.88
N TYR A 349 -1.37 4.98 -10.43
CA TYR A 349 -0.43 4.95 -11.55
C TYR A 349 0.95 4.38 -11.18
N ASN A 350 1.34 4.30 -9.90
CA ASN A 350 2.51 3.52 -9.48
C ASN A 350 2.34 2.02 -9.80
N GLY A 351 1.13 1.57 -10.12
CA GLY A 351 0.84 0.20 -10.55
C GLY A 351 1.65 -0.26 -11.77
N VAL A 352 2.26 0.63 -12.56
CA VAL A 352 3.16 0.22 -13.67
C VAL A 352 4.33 -0.64 -13.19
N TYR A 353 4.85 -0.36 -11.99
CA TYR A 353 5.93 -1.13 -11.38
C TYR A 353 5.53 -2.57 -11.03
N VAL A 354 4.23 -2.88 -10.94
CA VAL A 354 3.73 -4.24 -10.73
C VAL A 354 4.14 -5.18 -11.88
N LEU A 355 4.41 -4.67 -13.08
CA LEU A 355 4.94 -5.51 -14.17
C LEU A 355 6.33 -6.10 -13.85
N ILE A 356 7.16 -5.40 -13.06
CA ILE A 356 8.44 -5.92 -12.58
C ILE A 356 8.21 -7.03 -11.54
N VAL A 357 7.24 -6.83 -10.63
CA VAL A 357 6.79 -7.85 -9.66
C VAL A 357 6.27 -9.09 -10.38
N PHE A 358 5.44 -8.89 -11.40
CA PHE A 358 4.89 -9.97 -12.22
C PHE A 358 5.97 -10.71 -13.00
N ALA A 359 6.96 -10.00 -13.56
CA ALA A 359 8.11 -10.62 -14.22
C ALA A 359 8.92 -11.51 -13.26
N ALA A 360 9.18 -11.03 -12.04
CA ALA A 360 9.87 -11.83 -11.03
C ALA A 360 9.05 -13.05 -10.60
N TYR A 361 7.74 -12.89 -10.37
CA TYR A 361 6.83 -14.01 -10.13
C TYR A 361 6.85 -15.02 -11.27
N TRP A 362 6.75 -14.55 -12.52
CA TRP A 362 6.77 -15.39 -13.72
C TRP A 362 8.06 -16.21 -13.83
N SER A 363 9.20 -15.62 -13.43
CA SER A 363 10.49 -16.31 -13.41
C SER A 363 10.51 -17.51 -12.48
N ILE A 364 9.78 -17.46 -11.35
CA ILE A 364 9.74 -18.54 -10.34
C ILE A 364 8.53 -19.46 -10.48
N ARG A 365 7.48 -19.05 -11.20
CA ARG A 365 6.17 -19.73 -11.33
C ARG A 365 6.25 -21.16 -11.84
N PHE A 366 7.24 -21.46 -12.67
CA PHE A 366 7.39 -22.76 -13.32
C PHE A 366 8.41 -23.67 -12.63
N HIS A 367 9.01 -23.22 -11.54
CA HIS A 367 9.85 -24.07 -10.72
C HIS A 367 8.99 -24.86 -9.72
N THR A 368 9.40 -26.08 -9.37
CA THR A 368 8.77 -26.91 -8.33
C THR A 368 9.10 -26.44 -6.91
N LEU A 369 9.16 -25.12 -6.71
CA LEU A 369 9.56 -24.53 -5.44
C LEU A 369 8.41 -24.55 -4.43
N VAL A 370 7.17 -24.44 -4.90
CA VAL A 370 5.92 -24.38 -4.12
C VAL A 370 4.86 -25.26 -4.79
N SER A 371 3.81 -25.65 -4.06
CA SER A 371 2.73 -26.47 -4.60
C SER A 371 1.92 -25.73 -5.68
N ALA A 372 1.32 -26.50 -6.61
CA ALA A 372 0.52 -25.94 -7.69
C ALA A 372 -0.67 -25.09 -7.20
N TRP A 373 -1.30 -25.48 -6.09
CA TRP A 373 -2.38 -24.72 -5.45
C TRP A 373 -1.94 -23.34 -4.95
N VAL A 374 -0.73 -23.23 -4.38
CA VAL A 374 -0.22 -21.93 -3.94
C VAL A 374 0.03 -21.04 -5.15
N TYR A 375 0.62 -21.57 -6.22
CA TYR A 375 0.78 -20.80 -7.44
C TYR A 375 -0.56 -20.38 -8.08
N PHE A 376 -1.60 -21.22 -8.02
CA PHE A 376 -2.93 -20.84 -8.48
C PHE A 376 -3.48 -19.62 -7.70
N VAL A 377 -3.29 -19.58 -6.38
CA VAL A 377 -3.66 -18.41 -5.56
C VAL A 377 -2.86 -17.17 -5.96
N TYR A 378 -1.55 -17.31 -6.21
CA TYR A 378 -0.72 -16.18 -6.68
C TYR A 378 -1.04 -15.77 -8.12
N ASP A 379 -1.53 -16.66 -8.97
CA ASP A 379 -2.04 -16.32 -10.30
C ASP A 379 -3.29 -15.43 -10.18
N ILE A 380 -4.18 -15.74 -9.23
CA ILE A 380 -5.32 -14.87 -8.89
C ILE A 380 -4.82 -13.52 -8.34
N PHE A 381 -3.86 -13.51 -7.42
CA PHE A 381 -3.32 -12.25 -6.88
C PHE A 381 -2.61 -11.41 -7.96
N ALA A 382 -1.85 -12.04 -8.86
CA ALA A 382 -1.19 -11.38 -9.99
C ALA A 382 -2.21 -10.73 -10.92
N TYR A 383 -3.32 -11.42 -11.16
CA TYR A 383 -4.44 -10.87 -11.91
C TYR A 383 -5.10 -9.70 -11.17
N LEU A 384 -5.45 -9.86 -9.88
CA LEU A 384 -6.10 -8.81 -9.08
C LEU A 384 -5.27 -7.53 -8.95
N ILE A 385 -3.95 -7.66 -8.80
CA ILE A 385 -3.05 -6.52 -8.69
C ILE A 385 -2.86 -5.79 -10.03
N LEU A 386 -2.91 -6.50 -11.17
CA LEU A 386 -2.77 -5.93 -12.51
C LEU A 386 -4.10 -5.40 -13.10
N SER A 387 -5.22 -6.10 -12.91
CA SER A 387 -6.45 -5.92 -13.70
C SER A 387 -7.70 -5.66 -12.86
N SER A 388 -7.59 -4.93 -11.75
CA SER A 388 -8.67 -4.68 -10.77
C SER A 388 -10.00 -4.13 -11.34
N TYR A 389 -10.07 -3.81 -12.64
CA TYR A 389 -11.27 -3.35 -13.33
C TYR A 389 -12.38 -4.41 -13.43
N LEU A 390 -12.04 -5.71 -13.48
CA LEU A 390 -13.03 -6.78 -13.66
C LEU A 390 -13.90 -7.04 -12.42
N LEU A 391 -13.56 -6.43 -11.28
CA LEU A 391 -14.38 -6.39 -10.08
C LEU A 391 -15.39 -5.21 -10.06
N LEU A 392 -15.23 -4.21 -10.95
CA LEU A 392 -16.03 -2.98 -10.94
C LEU A 392 -17.45 -3.14 -11.46
N SER A 393 -17.72 -4.13 -12.32
CA SER A 393 -19.10 -4.39 -12.77
C SER A 393 -19.99 -4.92 -11.64
N TYR A 394 -19.39 -5.52 -10.61
CA TYR A 394 -20.09 -6.03 -9.42
C TYR A 394 -20.03 -5.06 -8.23
N ALA A 395 -18.99 -4.22 -8.17
CA ALA A 395 -18.81 -3.17 -7.16
C ALA A 395 -19.42 -1.81 -7.57
N ARG A 396 -20.47 -1.81 -8.40
CA ARG A 396 -21.13 -0.59 -8.91
C ARG A 396 -21.62 0.36 -7.80
N ASP A 397 -21.95 -0.22 -6.66
CA ASP A 397 -22.54 0.47 -5.50
C ASP A 397 -21.55 0.70 -4.35
N TYR A 398 -20.28 0.29 -4.50
CA TYR A 398 -19.22 0.48 -3.49
C TYR A 398 -18.10 1.33 -4.08
N PRO A 399 -17.64 2.40 -3.40
CA PRO A 399 -16.61 3.26 -3.95
C PRO A 399 -15.33 2.47 -4.24
N VAL A 400 -14.79 2.67 -5.45
CA VAL A 400 -13.50 2.15 -5.97
C VAL A 400 -12.43 2.06 -4.87
N TYR A 401 -12.30 3.06 -4.01
CA TYR A 401 -11.34 3.11 -2.88
C TYR A 401 -11.24 1.79 -2.09
N HIS A 402 -12.35 1.10 -1.86
CA HIS A 402 -12.40 -0.12 -1.07
C HIS A 402 -11.61 -1.29 -1.68
N MET A 403 -11.51 -1.37 -3.00
CA MET A 403 -10.77 -2.45 -3.68
C MET A 403 -9.28 -2.11 -3.85
N PHE A 404 -8.94 -0.82 -3.91
CA PHE A 404 -7.54 -0.37 -3.93
C PHE A 404 -6.87 -0.48 -2.56
N ALA A 405 -7.64 -0.37 -1.47
CA ALA A 405 -7.17 -0.61 -0.11
C ALA A 405 -6.55 -2.02 0.09
N LEU A 406 -6.92 -3.01 -0.74
CA LEU A 406 -6.38 -4.37 -0.68
C LEU A 406 -5.11 -4.58 -1.52
N ARG A 407 -4.74 -3.66 -2.42
CA ARG A 407 -3.50 -3.76 -3.22
C ARG A 407 -2.23 -3.87 -2.37
N PRO A 408 -2.06 -3.09 -1.28
CA PRO A 408 -0.94 -3.30 -0.35
C PRO A 408 -0.87 -4.74 0.18
N LEU A 409 -2.02 -5.40 0.42
CA LEU A 409 -2.04 -6.80 0.88
C LEU A 409 -1.50 -7.76 -0.19
N PHE A 410 -1.92 -7.60 -1.46
CA PHE A 410 -1.38 -8.41 -2.55
C PHE A 410 0.13 -8.19 -2.72
N LEU A 411 0.61 -6.95 -2.62
CA LEU A 411 2.04 -6.63 -2.64
C LEU A 411 2.80 -7.29 -1.49
N LEU A 412 2.23 -7.28 -0.27
CA LEU A 412 2.79 -7.97 0.90
C LEU A 412 2.82 -9.49 0.69
N CYS A 413 1.81 -10.08 0.04
CA CYS A 413 1.83 -11.50 -0.33
C CYS A 413 2.98 -11.80 -1.30
N PHE A 414 3.15 -11.03 -2.38
CA PHE A 414 4.27 -11.21 -3.32
C PHE A 414 5.63 -11.01 -2.64
N LEU A 415 5.75 -10.01 -1.76
CA LEU A 415 6.93 -9.80 -0.94
C LEU A 415 7.24 -11.05 -0.11
N GLY A 416 6.24 -11.59 0.59
CA GLY A 416 6.37 -12.83 1.38
C GLY A 416 6.82 -14.02 0.52
N LEU A 417 6.23 -14.20 -0.67
CA LEU A 417 6.62 -15.25 -1.61
C LEU A 417 8.07 -15.11 -2.06
N PHE A 418 8.49 -13.91 -2.47
CA PHE A 418 9.86 -13.69 -2.94
C PHE A 418 10.86 -13.93 -1.83
N LEU A 419 10.61 -13.38 -0.63
CA LEU A 419 11.48 -13.62 0.52
C LEU A 419 11.53 -15.11 0.86
N TYR A 420 10.39 -15.83 0.83
CA TYR A 420 10.34 -17.27 1.06
C TYR A 420 11.19 -18.04 0.04
N VAL A 421 11.03 -17.77 -1.26
CA VAL A 421 11.77 -18.44 -2.33
C VAL A 421 13.27 -18.16 -2.22
N MET A 422 13.65 -16.90 -2.03
CA MET A 422 15.05 -16.48 -1.89
C MET A 422 15.74 -17.12 -0.68
N ARG A 423 14.95 -17.43 0.36
CA ARG A 423 15.42 -17.94 1.65
C ARG A 423 14.96 -19.37 1.93
N LYS A 424 14.55 -20.15 0.93
CA LYS A 424 14.12 -21.55 1.13
C LYS A 424 15.15 -22.38 1.90
N GLU A 425 16.45 -22.07 1.76
CA GLU A 425 17.53 -22.65 2.59
C GLU A 425 17.62 -22.07 4.02
N PHE A 426 17.38 -20.77 4.21
CA PHE A 426 17.52 -20.05 5.50
C PHE A 426 16.28 -20.17 6.42
N PHE A 427 15.06 -20.01 5.89
CA PHE A 427 13.83 -20.23 6.66
C PHE A 427 13.65 -21.69 7.06
N SER A 428 14.31 -22.63 6.36
CA SER A 428 14.36 -24.02 6.80
C SER A 428 15.04 -24.19 8.16
N ARG A 429 15.91 -23.28 8.61
CA ARG A 429 16.60 -23.37 9.91
C ARG A 429 15.96 -22.51 11.00
N ILE A 430 15.52 -21.29 10.67
CA ILE A 430 14.92 -20.35 11.64
C ILE A 430 13.39 -20.44 11.69
N GLY A 431 12.74 -20.61 10.53
CA GLY A 431 11.29 -20.83 10.45
C GLY A 431 10.88 -22.13 11.15
N ARG A 432 11.64 -23.21 10.97
CA ARG A 432 11.43 -24.46 11.74
C ARG A 432 11.69 -24.34 13.25
N LYS A 433 12.36 -23.29 13.74
CA LYS A 433 12.50 -23.05 15.18
C LYS A 433 11.41 -22.11 15.70
N ILE A 434 11.17 -20.98 15.05
CA ILE A 434 10.21 -19.97 15.55
C ILE A 434 8.76 -20.37 15.26
N PHE A 435 8.46 -20.81 14.03
CA PHE A 435 7.11 -21.19 13.61
C PHE A 435 6.65 -22.48 14.32
N THR A 436 7.55 -23.46 14.45
CA THR A 436 7.26 -24.76 15.08
C THR A 436 7.23 -24.65 16.60
N PHE A 437 8.12 -23.89 17.25
CA PHE A 437 8.15 -23.78 18.71
C PHE A 437 6.99 -22.93 19.27
N GLY A 438 6.58 -21.87 18.57
CA GLY A 438 5.43 -21.03 18.98
C GLY A 438 4.08 -21.69 18.69
N ILE A 439 3.88 -22.15 17.45
CA ILE A 439 2.58 -22.70 17.02
C ILE A 439 2.37 -24.11 17.56
N GLN A 440 3.36 -25.00 17.65
CA GLN A 440 3.12 -26.32 18.26
C GLN A 440 2.82 -26.21 19.75
N LYS A 441 3.47 -25.29 20.47
CA LYS A 441 3.20 -25.06 21.89
C LYS A 441 1.82 -24.43 22.10
N PHE A 442 1.39 -23.52 21.23
CA PHE A 442 0.02 -22.98 21.20
C PHE A 442 -1.01 -24.05 20.84
N LEU A 443 -0.78 -24.84 19.79
CA LEU A 443 -1.65 -25.93 19.35
C LEU A 443 -1.77 -27.06 20.40
N ALA A 444 -0.70 -27.35 21.15
CA ALA A 444 -0.72 -28.31 22.26
C ALA A 444 -1.60 -27.84 23.44
N HIS A 445 -1.82 -26.53 23.59
CA HIS A 445 -2.66 -25.95 24.64
C HIS A 445 -4.02 -25.45 24.12
N ARG A 446 -4.27 -25.49 22.80
CA ARG A 446 -5.48 -24.94 22.17
C ARG A 446 -6.77 -25.46 22.79
N ARG A 447 -6.85 -26.76 23.08
CA ARG A 447 -8.06 -27.37 23.64
C ARG A 447 -8.36 -26.84 25.05
N ARG A 448 -7.33 -26.64 25.88
CA ARG A 448 -7.49 -26.08 27.23
C ARG A 448 -7.84 -24.59 27.19
N PHE A 449 -7.17 -23.84 26.33
CA PHE A 449 -7.48 -22.43 26.13
C PHE A 449 -8.91 -22.23 25.61
N SER A 450 -9.37 -23.03 24.63
CA SER A 450 -10.75 -22.95 24.12
C SER A 450 -11.79 -23.34 25.17
N LYS A 451 -11.52 -24.34 26.03
CA LYS A 451 -12.40 -24.65 27.17
C LYS A 451 -12.45 -23.49 28.16
N PHE A 452 -11.30 -22.94 28.54
CA PHE A 452 -11.21 -21.79 29.44
C PHE A 452 -11.96 -20.57 28.87
N ALA A 453 -11.82 -20.33 27.56
CA ALA A 453 -12.54 -19.29 26.83
C ALA A 453 -14.05 -19.45 26.89
N PHE A 454 -14.52 -20.66 26.63
CA PHE A 454 -15.93 -20.98 26.69
C PHE A 454 -16.49 -20.79 28.10
N VAL A 455 -15.80 -21.29 29.13
CA VAL A 455 -16.19 -21.07 30.53
C VAL A 455 -16.26 -19.59 30.85
N GLY A 456 -15.26 -18.81 30.42
CA GLY A 456 -15.25 -17.35 30.56
C GLY A 456 -16.47 -16.68 29.92
N ALA A 457 -16.85 -17.07 28.71
CA ALA A 457 -18.02 -16.54 28.02
C ALA A 457 -19.33 -16.87 28.75
N VAL A 458 -19.49 -18.10 29.25
CA VAL A 458 -20.64 -18.47 30.09
C VAL A 458 -20.63 -17.64 31.39
N GLY A 459 -19.47 -17.40 31.98
CA GLY A 459 -19.34 -16.52 33.15
C GLY A 459 -19.80 -15.09 32.90
N VAL A 460 -19.62 -14.54 31.70
CA VAL A 460 -20.16 -13.21 31.35
C VAL A 460 -21.69 -13.22 31.38
N ILE A 461 -22.32 -14.28 30.85
CA ILE A 461 -23.78 -14.43 30.90
C ILE A 461 -24.25 -14.50 32.35
N THR A 462 -23.61 -15.30 33.18
CA THR A 462 -23.91 -15.42 34.61
C THR A 462 -23.73 -14.10 35.35
N ASN A 463 -22.67 -13.35 35.03
CA ASN A 463 -22.44 -12.02 35.61
C ASN A 463 -23.61 -11.09 35.31
N LEU A 464 -23.98 -10.96 34.02
CA LEU A 464 -25.07 -10.08 33.60
C LEU A 464 -26.41 -10.52 34.19
N PHE A 465 -26.66 -11.81 34.29
CA PHE A 465 -27.87 -12.36 34.90
C PHE A 465 -27.97 -12.01 36.39
N ILE A 466 -26.92 -12.29 37.18
CA ILE A 466 -26.88 -11.97 38.61
C ILE A 466 -26.99 -10.46 38.80
N PHE A 467 -26.26 -9.67 38.00
CA PHE A 467 -26.32 -8.22 38.05
C PHE A 467 -27.74 -7.71 37.79
N SER A 468 -28.42 -8.23 36.77
CA SER A 468 -29.79 -7.83 36.41
C SER A 468 -30.77 -8.12 37.55
N ILE A 469 -30.67 -9.29 38.19
CA ILE A 469 -31.55 -9.63 39.33
C ILE A 469 -31.27 -8.73 40.53
N LEU A 470 -29.99 -8.57 40.91
CA LEU A 470 -29.62 -7.78 42.09
C LEU A 470 -30.04 -6.30 41.92
N HIS A 471 -29.79 -5.73 40.75
CA HIS A 471 -30.03 -4.32 40.50
C HIS A 471 -31.49 -4.02 40.14
N GLN A 472 -32.12 -4.81 39.26
CA GLN A 472 -33.47 -4.51 38.76
C GLN A 472 -34.58 -5.13 39.59
N THR A 473 -34.35 -6.28 40.21
CA THR A 473 -35.37 -6.98 41.01
C THR A 473 -35.22 -6.73 42.50
N LEU A 474 -33.98 -6.80 43.01
CA LEU A 474 -33.67 -6.63 44.43
C LEU A 474 -33.25 -5.20 44.80
N LEU A 475 -33.20 -4.29 43.80
CA LEU A 475 -32.97 -2.85 43.96
C LEU A 475 -31.69 -2.49 44.74
N LEU A 476 -30.66 -3.35 44.68
CA LEU A 476 -29.34 -3.05 45.22
C LEU A 476 -28.65 -1.94 44.39
N ASP A 477 -27.74 -1.21 45.03
CA ASP A 477 -26.95 -0.21 44.33
C ASP A 477 -26.07 -0.84 43.23
N VAL A 478 -25.73 -0.04 42.22
CA VAL A 478 -25.04 -0.49 41.01
C VAL A 478 -23.68 -1.12 41.33
N ASN A 479 -22.95 -0.56 42.29
CA ASN A 479 -21.60 -1.03 42.62
C ASN A 479 -21.65 -2.35 43.40
N SER A 480 -22.52 -2.45 44.41
CA SER A 480 -22.74 -3.70 45.15
C SER A 480 -23.23 -4.81 44.24
N SER A 481 -24.16 -4.50 43.33
CA SER A 481 -24.65 -5.44 42.33
C SER A 481 -23.53 -5.96 41.41
N ALA A 482 -22.66 -5.06 40.93
CA ALA A 482 -21.52 -5.42 40.08
C ALA A 482 -20.48 -6.29 40.81
N VAL A 483 -20.16 -5.95 42.06
CA VAL A 483 -19.20 -6.71 42.88
C VAL A 483 -19.72 -8.12 43.17
N LEU A 484 -20.98 -8.24 43.59
CA LEU A 484 -21.60 -9.55 43.86
C LEU A 484 -21.72 -10.41 42.59
N ALA A 485 -22.12 -9.81 41.47
CA ALA A 485 -22.16 -10.48 40.17
C ALA A 485 -20.77 -10.95 39.70
N PHE A 486 -19.72 -10.15 39.94
CA PHE A 486 -18.33 -10.54 39.67
C PHE A 486 -17.95 -11.79 40.46
N PHE A 487 -18.18 -11.82 41.77
CA PHE A 487 -17.87 -13.01 42.59
C PHE A 487 -18.70 -14.22 42.18
N GLY A 488 -19.99 -14.06 41.84
CA GLY A 488 -20.82 -15.15 41.34
C GLY A 488 -20.27 -15.76 40.04
N ALA A 489 -19.93 -14.93 39.07
CA ALA A 489 -19.34 -15.37 37.80
C ALA A 489 -17.95 -15.99 37.98
N VAL A 490 -17.08 -15.42 38.82
CA VAL A 490 -15.75 -15.96 39.13
C VAL A 490 -15.87 -17.31 39.83
N THR A 491 -16.84 -17.47 40.72
CA THR A 491 -17.12 -18.75 41.41
C THR A 491 -17.53 -19.82 40.41
N GLN A 492 -18.51 -19.55 39.55
CA GLN A 492 -18.90 -20.48 38.48
C GLN A 492 -17.71 -20.85 37.60
N ASN A 493 -16.93 -19.86 37.17
CA ASN A 493 -15.78 -20.09 36.31
C ASN A 493 -14.71 -20.93 37.00
N TYR A 494 -14.50 -20.74 38.31
CA TYR A 494 -13.58 -21.55 39.09
C TYR A 494 -14.03 -23.02 39.14
N LEU A 495 -15.30 -23.26 39.47
CA LEU A 495 -15.87 -24.61 39.59
C LEU A 495 -15.79 -25.37 38.27
N ILE A 496 -16.21 -24.76 37.16
CA ILE A 496 -16.20 -25.41 35.84
C ILE A 496 -14.76 -25.60 35.34
N ASN A 497 -13.86 -24.64 35.56
CA ASN A 497 -12.47 -24.81 35.14
C ASN A 497 -11.75 -25.91 35.93
N HIS A 498 -12.04 -26.06 37.21
CA HIS A 498 -11.50 -27.13 38.04
C HIS A 498 -12.02 -28.51 37.58
N SER A 499 -13.34 -28.65 37.35
CA SER A 499 -13.96 -29.92 36.98
C SER A 499 -13.81 -30.33 35.52
N TRP A 500 -13.55 -29.39 34.59
CA TRP A 500 -13.54 -29.68 33.15
C TRP A 500 -12.31 -29.20 32.38
N THR A 501 -11.81 -27.99 32.66
CA THR A 501 -10.69 -27.41 31.91
C THR A 501 -9.34 -27.98 32.37
N PHE A 502 -9.20 -28.22 33.68
CA PHE A 502 -7.96 -28.67 34.33
C PHE A 502 -8.08 -30.02 35.06
N SER A 503 -9.15 -30.79 34.78
CA SER A 503 -9.47 -32.06 35.46
C SER A 503 -8.41 -33.17 35.38
N PHE A 504 -7.45 -33.08 34.46
CA PHE A 504 -6.36 -34.06 34.27
C PHE A 504 -5.09 -33.71 35.08
N GLN A 505 -5.16 -32.74 35.98
CA GLN A 505 -4.08 -32.40 36.89
C GLN A 505 -4.52 -32.88 38.28
N GLU A 506 -3.74 -33.77 38.90
CA GLU A 506 -3.94 -34.17 40.30
C GLU A 506 -3.80 -32.93 41.18
N ILE A 507 -4.92 -32.32 41.54
CA ILE A 507 -5.01 -31.11 42.35
C ILE A 507 -5.90 -31.47 43.54
N GLU A 508 -5.49 -31.12 44.76
CA GLU A 508 -6.31 -31.25 45.96
C GLU A 508 -7.74 -30.72 45.73
N ASN A 509 -8.74 -31.37 46.35
CA ASN A 509 -10.16 -30.98 46.32
C ASN A 509 -10.36 -29.48 46.57
N HIS A 510 -11.47 -28.90 46.09
CA HIS A 510 -11.85 -27.48 46.21
C HIS A 510 -11.36 -26.78 47.50
N THR A 511 -10.17 -26.17 47.46
CA THR A 511 -9.64 -25.43 48.62
C THR A 511 -9.98 -23.95 48.54
N LEU A 512 -10.26 -23.33 49.69
CA LEU A 512 -10.44 -21.87 49.82
C LEU A 512 -9.22 -21.10 49.30
N LYS A 513 -8.03 -21.68 49.49
CA LYS A 513 -6.75 -21.19 48.97
C LYS A 513 -6.69 -21.21 47.44
N GLY A 514 -7.22 -22.25 46.80
CA GLY A 514 -7.35 -22.34 45.33
C GLY A 514 -8.30 -21.28 44.77
N TYR A 515 -9.44 -21.06 45.42
CA TYR A 515 -10.38 -20.00 45.05
C TYR A 515 -9.76 -18.60 45.17
N GLY A 516 -9.08 -18.30 46.28
CA GLY A 516 -8.38 -17.02 46.46
C GLY A 516 -7.31 -16.74 45.39
N LYS A 517 -6.52 -17.76 45.01
CA LYS A 517 -5.58 -17.64 43.88
C LYS A 517 -6.28 -17.36 42.55
N TYR A 518 -7.46 -17.93 42.34
CA TYR A 518 -8.23 -17.72 41.11
C TYR A 518 -8.86 -16.32 41.05
N VAL A 519 -9.37 -15.80 42.16
CA VAL A 519 -9.83 -14.40 42.27
C VAL A 519 -8.68 -13.44 41.97
N PHE A 520 -7.50 -13.68 42.56
CA PHE A 520 -6.30 -12.87 42.28
C PHE A 520 -5.91 -12.90 40.80
N ALA A 521 -5.96 -14.06 40.16
CA ALA A 521 -5.70 -14.18 38.72
C ALA A 521 -6.65 -13.30 37.89
N ASN A 522 -7.95 -13.29 38.21
CA ASN A 522 -8.95 -12.48 37.50
C ASN A 522 -8.76 -10.96 37.71
N LEU A 523 -8.36 -10.53 38.93
CA LEU A 523 -8.04 -9.13 39.21
C LEU A 523 -6.79 -8.67 38.45
N LEU A 524 -5.77 -9.53 38.35
CA LEU A 524 -4.59 -9.25 37.51
C LEU A 524 -4.99 -9.09 36.04
N GLY A 525 -5.84 -9.97 35.50
CA GLY A 525 -6.32 -9.82 34.13
C GLY A 525 -7.14 -8.56 33.90
N LEU A 526 -7.92 -8.11 34.90
CA LEU A 526 -8.61 -6.82 34.84
C LEU A 526 -7.61 -5.66 34.75
N GLY A 527 -6.53 -5.69 35.55
CA GLY A 527 -5.46 -4.70 35.47
C GLY A 527 -4.79 -4.66 34.09
N VAL A 528 -4.50 -5.83 33.51
CA VAL A 528 -3.95 -5.94 32.14
C VAL A 528 -4.95 -5.40 31.10
N ASN A 529 -6.24 -5.72 31.24
CA ASN A 529 -7.28 -5.20 30.36
C ASN A 529 -7.30 -3.66 30.36
N LEU A 530 -7.38 -3.05 31.53
CA LEU A 530 -7.42 -1.59 31.67
C LEU A 530 -6.13 -0.93 31.15
N LEU A 531 -4.96 -1.54 31.38
CA LEU A 531 -3.70 -1.05 30.85
C LEU A 531 -3.71 -1.04 29.33
N VAL A 532 -4.10 -2.16 28.70
CA VAL A 532 -4.16 -2.28 27.23
C VAL A 532 -5.18 -1.30 26.65
N LEU A 533 -6.38 -1.21 27.22
CA LEU A 533 -7.40 -0.23 26.82
C LEU A 533 -6.84 1.18 26.80
N ASN A 534 -6.24 1.63 27.91
CA ASN A 534 -5.72 3.00 28.03
C ASN A 534 -4.54 3.26 27.08
N VAL A 535 -3.67 2.28 26.87
CA VAL A 535 -2.58 2.39 25.89
C VAL A 535 -3.12 2.55 24.47
N ILE A 536 -4.10 1.73 24.07
CA ILE A 536 -4.70 1.76 22.74
C ILE A 536 -5.47 3.07 22.50
N VAL A 537 -6.21 3.55 23.49
CA VAL A 537 -6.92 4.84 23.41
C VAL A 537 -5.94 6.02 23.32
N ARG A 538 -4.87 6.02 24.13
CA ARG A 538 -3.81 7.05 24.04
C ARG A 538 -3.04 7.01 22.72
N MET A 539 -2.96 5.85 22.10
CA MET A 539 -2.44 5.70 20.74
C MET A 539 -3.39 6.25 19.68
N GLY A 540 -4.61 6.69 20.02
CA GLY A 540 -5.56 7.35 19.11
C GLY A 540 -6.54 6.42 18.41
N PHE A 541 -6.70 5.18 18.89
CA PHE A 541 -7.74 4.25 18.43
C PHE A 541 -9.07 4.48 19.15
N LEU A 542 -10.18 4.01 18.57
CA LEU A 542 -11.48 4.03 19.22
C LEU A 542 -11.47 3.28 20.57
N PRO A 543 -12.18 3.79 21.60
CA PRO A 543 -12.33 3.10 22.89
C PRO A 543 -12.82 1.66 22.79
N LEU A 544 -13.71 1.38 21.83
CA LEU A 544 -14.22 0.02 21.60
C LEU A 544 -13.11 -0.95 21.16
N ALA A 545 -12.19 -0.51 20.28
CA ALA A 545 -11.07 -1.34 19.85
C ALA A 545 -10.11 -1.62 21.02
N GLY A 546 -9.84 -0.60 21.84
CA GLY A 546 -9.09 -0.75 23.08
C GLY A 546 -9.76 -1.73 24.05
N GLN A 547 -11.08 -1.70 24.17
CA GLN A 547 -11.84 -2.60 25.03
C GLN A 547 -11.76 -4.05 24.56
N VAL A 548 -11.94 -4.31 23.25
CA VAL A 548 -11.85 -5.66 22.68
C VAL A 548 -10.45 -6.25 22.88
N LEU A 549 -9.41 -5.48 22.56
CA LEU A 549 -8.01 -5.91 22.73
C LEU A 549 -7.66 -6.10 24.21
N GLY A 550 -8.14 -5.22 25.08
CA GLY A 550 -7.95 -5.32 26.53
C GLY A 550 -8.59 -6.57 27.12
N VAL A 551 -9.84 -6.88 26.75
CA VAL A 551 -10.52 -8.12 27.16
C VAL A 551 -9.74 -9.35 26.71
N GLY A 552 -9.26 -9.36 25.45
CA GLY A 552 -8.42 -10.45 24.93
C GLY A 552 -7.12 -10.64 25.70
N ALA A 553 -6.39 -9.55 25.99
CA ALA A 553 -5.14 -9.58 26.74
C ALA A 553 -5.36 -10.02 28.21
N GLY A 554 -6.39 -9.48 28.87
CA GLY A 554 -6.77 -9.85 30.23
C GLY A 554 -7.15 -11.32 30.33
N MET A 555 -7.88 -11.85 29.35
CA MET A 555 -8.23 -13.26 29.26
C MET A 555 -7.00 -14.17 29.13
N VAL A 556 -6.02 -13.79 28.30
CA VAL A 556 -4.75 -14.54 28.18
C VAL A 556 -3.99 -14.51 29.51
N CYS A 557 -3.93 -13.36 30.19
CA CYS A 557 -3.32 -13.23 31.51
C CYS A 557 -4.02 -14.14 32.54
N ASN A 558 -5.36 -14.15 32.56
CA ASN A 558 -6.17 -15.03 33.42
C ASN A 558 -5.85 -16.49 33.16
N TYR A 559 -5.81 -16.93 31.90
CA TYR A 559 -5.50 -18.32 31.55
C TYR A 559 -4.09 -18.73 31.96
N VAL A 560 -3.08 -17.90 31.68
CA VAL A 560 -1.68 -18.21 32.00
C VAL A 560 -1.50 -18.31 33.51
N THR A 561 -2.07 -17.39 34.27
CA THR A 561 -2.01 -17.39 35.73
C THR A 561 -2.78 -18.57 36.32
N ALA A 562 -3.98 -18.85 35.80
CA ALA A 562 -4.77 -20.01 36.19
C ALA A 562 -4.00 -21.32 35.93
N SER A 563 -3.43 -21.50 34.75
CA SER A 563 -2.73 -22.73 34.36
C SER A 563 -1.40 -22.95 35.09
N LYS A 564 -0.68 -21.88 35.47
CA LYS A 564 0.67 -22.00 36.06
C LYS A 564 0.70 -21.83 37.58
N PHE A 565 -0.28 -21.16 38.16
CA PHE A 565 -0.26 -20.78 39.58
C PHE A 565 -1.47 -21.31 40.36
N VAL A 566 -2.66 -21.28 39.76
CA VAL A 566 -3.89 -21.78 40.42
C VAL A 566 -3.98 -23.30 40.32
N PHE A 567 -3.83 -23.85 39.11
CA PHE A 567 -3.99 -25.27 38.80
C PHE A 567 -2.65 -25.93 38.43
N ARG A 568 -1.57 -25.54 39.11
CA ARG A 568 -0.25 -26.17 38.90
C ARG A 568 -0.30 -27.61 39.42
N ARG A 569 0.20 -28.58 38.65
CA ARG A 569 0.42 -29.96 39.16
C ARG A 569 1.40 -29.87 40.34
N THR A 570 0.97 -30.35 41.49
CA THR A 570 1.83 -30.65 42.64
C THR A 570 2.74 -31.81 42.34
#